data_AF-M3VGE7-F1
#
_entry.id   AF-M3VGE7-F1
#
_cell.length_a   1.000
_cell.length_b   1.000
_cell.length_c   1.000
_cell.angle_alpha   90.00
_cell.angle_beta   90.00
_cell.angle_gamma   90.00
#
_symmetry.space_group_name_H-M   'P 1'
#
loop_
_entity.id
_entity.type
_entity.pdbx_description
1 polymer ?
#
loop_
_entity_poly.entity_id
_entity_poly.type
_entity_poly.pdbx_seq_one_letter_code
_entity_poly.pdbx_strand_id
1 'polypeptide(L)'
;MTTAPTAKDEQTARDCVAEAADLDAEATLLEQQADERYEDGPRLYGGGTLMHMRSLDVADGYRRRAAALRHRARKWRATAHFLRTGVRLDEKDWK
;
A
#
# COMPACT_ATOMS: atom_id res chain seq x y z
N MET A 1 -21.18 9.07 24.09
CA MET A 1 -21.77 10.17 23.30
C MET A 1 -20.81 10.48 22.18
N THR A 2 -21.10 10.06 20.95
CA THR A 2 -20.27 10.37 19.78
C THR A 2 -20.65 11.77 19.32
N THR A 3 -19.78 12.76 19.53
CA THR A 3 -19.94 14.11 18.98
C THR A 3 -19.85 14.05 17.47
N ALA A 4 -20.76 14.76 16.78
CA ALA A 4 -20.75 14.83 15.32
C ALA A 4 -19.40 15.43 14.83
N PRO A 5 -18.83 14.91 13.73
CA PRO A 5 -17.57 15.40 13.17
C PRO A 5 -17.72 16.85 12.71
N THR A 6 -16.69 17.66 12.92
CA THR A 6 -16.68 19.05 12.46
C THR A 6 -16.41 19.12 10.95
N ALA A 7 -16.73 20.25 10.30
CA ALA A 7 -16.38 20.46 8.89
C ALA A 7 -14.87 20.34 8.62
N LYS A 8 -14.04 20.70 9.61
CA LYS A 8 -12.58 20.54 9.55
C LYS A 8 -12.17 19.06 9.63
N ASP A 9 -12.81 18.28 10.49
CA ASP A 9 -12.55 16.84 10.59
C ASP A 9 -12.93 16.12 9.30
N GLU A 10 -14.04 16.52 8.68
CA GLU A 10 -14.47 15.95 7.39
C GLU A 10 -13.49 16.27 6.26
N GLN A 11 -12.98 17.50 6.21
CA GLN A 11 -11.94 17.85 5.23
C GLN A 11 -10.66 17.02 5.46
N THR A 12 -10.20 16.95 6.70
CA THR A 12 -9.00 16.17 7.06
C THR A 12 -9.18 14.68 6.74
N ALA A 13 -10.38 14.14 6.94
CA ALA A 13 -10.71 12.77 6.59
C ALA A 13 -10.69 12.52 5.07
N ARG A 14 -11.07 13.51 4.25
CA ARG A 14 -10.94 13.43 2.79
C ARG A 14 -9.47 13.42 2.37
N ASP A 15 -8.66 14.30 2.95
CA ASP A 15 -7.22 14.38 2.66
C ASP A 15 -6.52 13.05 3.02
N CYS A 16 -6.87 12.44 4.15
CA CYS A 16 -6.39 11.11 4.52
C CYS A 16 -6.77 10.02 3.51
N VAL A 17 -7.99 10.06 2.95
CA VAL A 17 -8.43 9.10 1.94
C VAL A 17 -7.68 9.31 0.62
N ALA A 18 -7.42 10.56 0.22
CA ALA A 18 -6.62 10.88 -0.96
C ALA A 18 -5.20 10.35 -0.82
N GLU A 19 -4.53 10.62 0.30
CA GLU A 19 -3.19 10.11 0.60
C GLU A 19 -3.15 8.57 0.57
N ALA A 20 -4.17 7.90 1.11
CA ALA A 20 -4.28 6.44 1.05
C ALA A 20 -4.42 5.92 -0.39
N ALA A 21 -5.10 6.67 -1.27
CA ALA A 21 -5.26 6.30 -2.67
C ALA A 21 -3.95 6.44 -3.45
N ASP A 22 -3.18 7.51 -3.20
CA ASP A 22 -1.88 7.72 -3.83
C ASP A 22 -0.88 6.62 -3.46
N LEU A 23 -0.85 6.23 -2.19
CA LEU A 23 -0.01 5.12 -1.71
C LEU A 23 -0.41 3.78 -2.33
N ASP A 24 -1.70 3.53 -2.53
CA ASP A 24 -2.17 2.29 -3.18
C ASP A 24 -1.87 2.28 -4.68
N ALA A 25 -1.92 3.44 -5.34
CA ALA A 25 -1.49 3.58 -6.73
C ALA A 25 0.01 3.28 -6.88
N GLU A 26 0.86 3.84 -6.01
CA GLU A 26 2.30 3.55 -6.00
C GLU A 26 2.57 2.08 -5.67
N ALA A 27 1.86 1.49 -4.71
CA ALA A 27 1.97 0.06 -4.40
C ALA A 27 1.63 -0.81 -5.62
N THR A 28 0.58 -0.44 -6.37
CA THR A 28 0.16 -1.17 -7.58
C THR A 28 1.25 -1.14 -8.65
N LEU A 29 1.90 0.01 -8.88
CA LEU A 29 3.00 0.13 -9.84
C LEU A 29 4.20 -0.75 -9.46
N LEU A 30 4.56 -0.80 -8.17
CA LEU A 30 5.64 -1.66 -7.69
C LEU A 30 5.33 -3.14 -7.87
N GLU A 31 4.07 -3.54 -7.68
CA GLU A 31 3.68 -4.93 -7.90
C GLU A 31 3.70 -5.32 -9.37
N GLN A 32 3.24 -4.44 -10.25
CA GLN A 32 3.35 -4.64 -11.70
C GLN A 32 4.82 -4.83 -12.11
N GLN A 33 5.73 -3.98 -11.61
CA GLN A 33 7.16 -4.13 -11.85
C GLN A 33 7.76 -5.42 -11.27
N ALA A 34 7.20 -5.92 -10.17
CA ALA A 34 7.61 -7.21 -9.62
C ALA A 34 7.12 -8.36 -10.51
N ASP A 35 5.87 -8.30 -10.96
CA ASP A 35 5.25 -9.31 -11.82
C ASP A 35 5.95 -9.44 -13.16
N GLU A 36 6.24 -8.31 -13.82
CA GLU A 36 7.05 -8.27 -15.04
C GLU A 36 8.40 -8.99 -14.84
N ARG A 37 9.05 -8.79 -13.69
CA ARG A 37 10.35 -9.44 -13.39
C ARG A 37 10.22 -10.93 -13.10
N TYR A 38 9.16 -11.38 -12.45
CA TYR A 38 8.91 -12.80 -12.21
C TYR A 38 8.59 -13.54 -13.53
N GLU A 39 7.80 -12.90 -14.40
CA GLU A 39 7.36 -13.48 -15.67
C GLU A 39 8.47 -13.46 -16.73
N ASP A 40 9.14 -12.31 -16.93
CA ASP A 40 10.12 -12.15 -18.00
C ASP A 40 11.55 -12.53 -17.58
N GLY A 41 11.83 -12.57 -16.27
CA GLY A 41 13.15 -12.84 -15.72
C GLY A 41 13.83 -14.09 -16.29
N PRO A 42 13.16 -15.26 -16.32
CA PRO A 42 13.72 -16.49 -16.89
C PRO A 42 14.09 -16.35 -18.37
N ARG A 43 13.30 -15.59 -19.13
CA ARG A 43 13.49 -15.37 -20.58
C ARG A 43 14.61 -14.37 -20.87
N LEU A 44 14.72 -13.31 -20.06
CA LEU A 44 15.69 -12.24 -20.26
C LEU A 44 17.11 -12.61 -19.81
N TYR A 45 17.23 -13.37 -18.72
CA TYR A 45 18.53 -13.63 -18.09
C TYR A 45 18.98 -15.09 -18.13
N GLY A 46 18.15 -15.99 -18.67
CA GLY A 46 18.31 -17.43 -18.53
C GLY A 46 17.92 -17.88 -17.12
N GLY A 47 16.95 -18.78 -17.02
CA GLY A 47 16.48 -19.32 -15.75
C GLY A 47 17.63 -19.88 -14.91
N GLY A 48 17.68 -19.49 -13.64
CA GLY A 48 18.68 -19.95 -12.66
C GLY A 48 20.06 -19.29 -12.75
N THR A 49 20.29 -18.33 -13.65
CA THR A 49 21.55 -17.58 -13.67
C THR A 49 21.63 -16.59 -12.51
N LEU A 50 22.85 -16.11 -12.22
CA LEU A 50 23.08 -15.05 -11.22
C LEU A 50 22.25 -13.79 -11.54
N MET A 51 22.11 -13.44 -12.83
CA MET A 51 21.33 -12.28 -13.25
C MET A 51 19.83 -12.50 -13.05
N HIS A 52 19.35 -13.72 -13.29
CA HIS A 52 17.97 -14.10 -12.97
C HIS A 52 17.69 -13.98 -11.47
N MET A 53 18.54 -14.57 -10.62
CA MET A 53 18.38 -14.49 -9.16
C MET A 53 18.41 -13.04 -8.65
N ARG A 54 19.32 -12.20 -9.17
CA ARG A 54 19.36 -10.78 -8.82
C ARG A 54 18.11 -10.03 -9.27
N SER A 55 17.51 -10.39 -10.41
CA SER A 55 16.23 -9.81 -10.83
C SER A 55 15.10 -10.17 -9.87
N LEU A 56 15.08 -11.41 -9.34
CA LEU A 56 14.12 -11.85 -8.33
C LEU A 56 14.29 -11.08 -7.01
N ASP A 57 15.52 -10.85 -6.56
CA ASP A 57 15.78 -10.05 -5.35
C ASP A 57 15.20 -8.62 -5.46
N VAL A 58 15.27 -8.04 -6.66
CA VAL A 58 14.68 -6.73 -6.96
C VAL A 58 13.15 -6.81 -6.93
N ALA A 59 12.55 -7.84 -7.52
CA ALA A 59 11.10 -8.07 -7.48
C ALA A 59 10.59 -8.24 -6.03
N ASP A 60 11.29 -9.02 -5.21
CA ASP A 60 11.01 -9.18 -3.78
C ASP A 60 11.15 -7.84 -3.03
N GLY A 61 12.12 -7.01 -3.43
CA GLY A 61 12.26 -5.64 -2.96
C GLY A 61 11.03 -4.78 -3.24
N TYR A 62 10.49 -4.84 -4.45
CA TYR A 62 9.27 -4.14 -4.83
C TYR A 62 8.06 -4.64 -4.05
N ARG A 63 7.88 -5.96 -3.91
CA ARG A 63 6.79 -6.56 -3.12
C ARG A 63 6.81 -6.09 -1.66
N ARG A 64 7.99 -6.06 -1.02
CA ARG A 64 8.14 -5.55 0.35
C ARG A 64 7.78 -4.06 0.46
N ARG A 65 8.18 -3.25 -0.51
CA ARG A 65 7.84 -1.82 -0.55
C ARG A 65 6.34 -1.61 -0.76
N ALA A 66 5.73 -2.31 -1.71
CA ALA A 66 4.28 -2.27 -1.95
C ALA A 66 3.49 -2.65 -0.69
N ALA A 67 3.90 -3.72 0.00
CA ALA A 67 3.27 -4.14 1.26
C ALA A 67 3.36 -3.03 2.35
N ALA A 68 4.50 -2.35 2.45
CA ALA A 68 4.68 -1.23 3.37
C ALA A 68 3.80 -0.03 3.02
N LEU A 69 3.66 0.29 1.73
CA LEU A 69 2.77 1.36 1.25
C LEU A 69 1.31 1.04 1.56
N ARG A 70 0.84 -0.18 1.27
CA ARG A 70 -0.53 -0.60 1.62
C ARG A 70 -0.81 -0.55 3.12
N HIS A 71 0.18 -0.91 3.93
CA HIS A 71 0.07 -0.79 5.37
C HIS A 71 -0.07 0.68 5.81
N ARG A 72 0.67 1.61 5.19
CA ARG A 72 0.50 3.05 5.43
C ARG A 72 -0.86 3.56 4.93
N ALA A 73 -1.33 3.13 3.77
CA ALA A 73 -2.66 3.46 3.24
C ALA A 73 -3.77 3.01 4.21
N ARG A 74 -3.66 1.80 4.78
CA ARG A 74 -4.57 1.33 5.83
C ARG A 74 -4.59 2.22 7.07
N LYS A 75 -3.42 2.71 7.52
CA LYS A 75 -3.33 3.66 8.63
C LYS A 75 -4.07 4.97 8.33
N TRP A 76 -3.90 5.51 7.14
CA TRP A 76 -4.62 6.72 6.72
C TRP A 76 -6.14 6.50 6.65
N ARG A 77 -6.59 5.36 6.13
CA ARG A 77 -8.02 4.99 6.15
C ARG A 77 -8.56 4.85 7.57
N ALA A 78 -7.81 4.26 8.49
CA ALA A 78 -8.18 4.15 9.89
C ALA A 78 -8.30 5.53 10.56
N THR A 79 -7.38 6.45 10.27
CA THR A 79 -7.47 7.84 10.73
C THR A 79 -8.69 8.55 10.15
N ALA A 80 -8.96 8.41 8.85
CA ALA A 80 -10.15 8.98 8.22
C ALA A 80 -11.45 8.45 8.83
N HIS A 81 -11.50 7.14 9.12
CA HIS A 81 -12.62 6.50 9.80
C HIS A 81 -12.82 7.08 11.20
N PHE A 82 -11.74 7.19 11.98
CA PHE A 82 -11.79 7.78 13.32
C PHE A 82 -12.29 9.23 13.29
N LEU A 83 -11.80 10.06 12.36
CA LEU A 83 -12.24 11.45 12.22
C LEU A 83 -13.74 11.56 11.91
N ARG A 84 -14.32 10.62 11.15
CA ARG A 84 -15.74 10.63 10.80
C ARG A 84 -16.65 10.06 11.88
N THR A 85 -16.18 9.05 12.60
CA THR A 85 -17.04 8.21 13.47
C THR A 85 -16.71 8.32 14.95
N GLY A 86 -15.56 8.89 15.30
CA GLY A 86 -14.99 8.84 16.65
C GLY A 86 -14.52 7.44 17.07
N VAL A 87 -14.61 6.43 16.20
CA VAL A 87 -14.25 5.03 16.49
C VAL A 87 -12.89 4.71 15.92
N ARG A 88 -11.98 4.26 16.80
CA ARG A 88 -10.63 3.85 16.44
C ARG A 88 -10.65 2.41 15.94
N LEU A 89 -10.11 2.17 14.76
CA LEU A 89 -9.88 0.83 14.22
C LEU A 89 -8.52 0.34 14.70
N ASP A 90 -8.49 -0.82 15.35
CA ASP A 90 -7.24 -1.49 15.71
C ASP A 90 -6.66 -2.23 14.48
N GLU A 91 -5.36 -2.54 14.48
CA GLU A 91 -4.72 -3.26 13.37
C GLU A 91 -5.39 -4.62 13.08
N LYS A 92 -6.02 -5.22 14.10
CA LYS A 92 -6.78 -6.48 13.98
C LYS A 92 -8.08 -6.35 13.17
N ASP A 93 -8.60 -5.13 13.04
CA ASP A 93 -9.86 -4.82 12.36
C ASP A 93 -9.65 -4.56 10.86
N TRP A 94 -8.40 -4.62 10.38
CA TRP A 94 -8.02 -4.29 9.00
C TRP A 94 -7.99 -5.51 8.06
N LYS A 95 -8.56 -6.64 8.49
CA LYS A 95 -8.59 -7.90 7.74
C LYS A 95 -9.52 -7.85 6.52
#